data_AF-A0A1V4AAL8-F1
#
_entry.id   AF-A0A1V4AAL8-F1
#
_cell.length_a   1.000
_cell.length_b   1.000
_cell.length_c   1.000
_cell.angle_alpha   90.00
_cell.angle_beta   90.00
_cell.angle_gamma   90.00
#
_symmetry.space_group_name_H-M   'P 1'
#
loop_
_entity.id
_entity.type
_entity.pdbx_description
1 polymer ?
#
loop_
_entity_poly.entity_id
_entity_poly.type
_entity_poly.pdbx_seq_one_letter_code
_entity_poly.pdbx_strand_id
1 'polypeptide(L)'
;MHEWALGATGRIVTWPAPDAYVLVEGVLLRMRPDIPGTPPGTEVVVGHDAERRSLVAHSPVADSPTVGSADSPVAGRAVPGNEDGRGAGG
;
A
#
# COMPACT_ATOMS: atom_id res chain seq x y z
N MET A 1 11.15 20.03 10.82
CA MET A 1 12.47 19.36 10.91
C MET A 1 12.42 17.82 10.81
N HIS A 2 11.24 17.20 10.66
CA HIS A 2 11.11 15.74 10.46
C HIS A 2 10.80 15.34 9.01
N GLU A 3 10.81 16.29 8.09
CA GLU A 3 10.46 16.06 6.67
C GLU A 3 11.46 15.13 5.98
N TRP A 4 12.72 15.13 6.43
CA TRP A 4 13.76 14.22 5.93
C TRP A 4 13.45 12.75 6.17
N ALA A 5 12.67 12.43 7.21
CA ALA A 5 12.33 11.07 7.57
C ALA A 5 11.08 10.57 6.82
N LEU A 6 10.33 11.43 6.12
CA LEU A 6 9.11 11.02 5.43
C LEU A 6 9.42 10.04 4.29
N GLY A 7 8.74 8.89 4.31
CA GLY A 7 8.98 7.79 3.38
C GLY A 7 10.21 6.95 3.70
N ALA A 8 10.99 7.29 4.74
CA ALA A 8 12.13 6.50 5.14
C ALA A 8 11.69 5.22 5.86
N THR A 9 12.47 4.15 5.66
CA THR A 9 12.30 2.88 6.38
C THR A 9 12.98 2.97 7.75
N GLY A 10 12.28 2.51 8.77
CA GLY A 10 12.80 2.41 10.13
C GLY A 10 12.41 1.10 10.81
N ARG A 11 12.86 0.93 12.05
CA ARG A 11 12.48 -0.22 12.89
C ARG A 11 11.89 0.26 14.21
N ILE A 12 10.82 -0.39 14.64
CA ILE A 12 10.19 -0.15 15.93
C ILE A 12 11.15 -0.58 17.04
N VAL A 13 11.44 0.32 17.97
CA VAL A 13 12.34 0.12 19.12
C VAL A 13 11.57 0.03 20.44
N THR A 14 10.32 0.52 20.45
CA THR A 14 9.28 0.43 21.52
C THR A 14 9.34 1.40 22.71
N TRP A 15 8.18 1.43 23.41
CA TRP A 15 7.69 2.13 24.62
C TRP A 15 8.16 3.59 24.88
N PRO A 16 7.26 4.56 25.19
CA PRO A 16 5.91 4.39 25.77
C PRO A 16 4.69 4.48 24.87
N ALA A 17 3.85 3.43 24.86
CA ALA A 17 2.52 3.54 24.25
C ALA A 17 1.71 4.64 24.98
N PRO A 18 0.92 5.43 24.24
CA PRO A 18 0.44 5.20 22.86
C PRO A 18 1.46 5.49 21.74
N ASP A 19 2.64 6.01 22.05
CA ASP A 19 3.68 6.29 21.05
C ASP A 19 4.75 5.18 21.00
N ALA A 20 5.42 5.06 19.87
CA ALA A 20 6.56 4.18 19.68
C ALA A 20 7.78 4.99 19.29
N TYR A 21 8.96 4.52 19.66
CA TYR A 21 10.20 5.01 19.07
C TYR A 21 10.54 4.19 17.83
N VAL A 22 10.85 4.86 16.73
CA VAL A 22 11.31 4.28 15.47
C VAL A 22 12.75 4.72 15.24
N LEU A 23 13.64 3.76 14.98
CA LEU A 23 15.02 4.03 14.57
C LEU A 23 15.07 4.19 13.05
N VAL A 24 15.43 5.39 12.58
CA VAL A 24 15.60 5.73 11.16
C VAL A 24 17.00 6.30 10.99
N GLU A 25 17.84 5.64 10.18
CA GLU A 25 19.22 6.09 9.90
C GLU A 25 20.04 6.45 11.17
N GLY A 26 19.83 5.73 12.27
CA GLY A 26 20.52 5.99 13.55
C GLY A 26 19.88 7.07 14.43
N VAL A 27 18.77 7.67 14.02
CA VAL A 27 17.99 8.65 14.79
C VAL A 27 16.74 8.00 15.35
N LEU A 28 16.47 8.21 16.65
CA LEU A 28 15.24 7.77 17.30
C LEU A 28 14.15 8.84 17.16
N LEU A 29 13.04 8.47 16.53
CA LEU A 29 11.88 9.33 16.32
C LEU A 29 10.69 8.80 17.12
N ARG A 30 10.03 9.68 17.88
CA ARG A 30 8.76 9.34 18.55
C ARG A 30 7.61 9.50 17.56
N MET A 31 6.86 8.43 17.32
CA MET A 31 5.79 8.37 16.33
C MET A 31 4.64 7.53 16.85
N ARG A 32 3.44 7.71 16.30
CA ARG A 32 2.33 6.81 16.61
C ARG A 32 2.34 5.63 15.62
N PRO A 33 2.35 4.38 16.08
CA PRO A 33 2.15 3.26 15.17
C PRO A 33 0.71 3.24 14.64
N ASP A 34 0.53 2.89 13.38
CA ASP A 34 -0.78 2.67 12.77
C ASP A 34 -1.53 1.51 13.44
N ILE A 35 -0.81 0.47 13.85
CA ILE A 35 -1.29 -0.68 14.61
C ILE A 35 -0.80 -0.56 16.06
N PRO A 36 -1.69 -0.31 17.04
CA PRO A 36 -1.29 -0.30 18.45
C PRO A 36 -0.64 -1.64 18.85
N GLY A 37 0.48 -1.57 19.56
CA GLY A 37 1.18 -2.77 20.03
C GLY A 37 2.08 -3.43 18.98
N THR A 38 2.47 -2.73 17.91
CA THR A 38 3.49 -3.20 16.96
C THR A 38 4.74 -3.70 17.73
N PRO A 39 5.20 -4.94 17.49
CA PRO A 39 6.34 -5.50 18.19
C PRO A 39 7.66 -4.72 17.97
N PRO A 40 8.59 -4.75 18.95
CA PRO A 40 9.97 -4.38 18.70
C PRO A 40 10.56 -5.12 17.49
N GLY A 41 11.37 -4.44 16.71
CA GLY A 41 12.06 -4.99 15.54
C GLY A 41 11.24 -5.00 14.26
N THR A 42 9.92 -4.70 14.32
CA THR A 42 9.09 -4.56 13.13
C THR A 42 9.59 -3.42 12.26
N GLU A 43 9.80 -3.71 10.99
CA GLU A 43 10.12 -2.71 9.97
C GLU A 43 8.87 -1.87 9.69
N VAL A 44 9.03 -0.56 9.56
CA VAL A 44 7.95 0.40 9.34
C VAL A 44 8.40 1.49 8.37
N VAL A 45 7.45 2.11 7.69
CA VAL A 45 7.67 3.30 6.86
C VAL A 45 7.13 4.52 7.58
N VAL A 46 7.93 5.58 7.63
CA VAL A 46 7.53 6.84 8.25
C VAL A 46 6.55 7.59 7.35
N GLY A 47 5.36 7.87 7.88
CA GLY A 47 4.34 8.70 7.28
C GLY A 47 4.03 9.96 8.09
N HIS A 48 3.08 10.73 7.60
CA HIS A 48 2.60 11.96 8.24
C HIS A 48 1.07 11.98 8.25
N ASP A 49 0.49 12.10 9.45
CA ASP A 49 -0.93 12.38 9.64
C ASP A 49 -1.14 13.90 9.60
N ALA A 50 -1.79 14.38 8.55
CA ALA A 50 -2.06 15.80 8.35
C ALA A 50 -3.13 16.35 9.30
N GLU A 51 -4.08 15.52 9.74
CA GLU A 51 -5.15 15.91 10.65
C GLU A 51 -4.61 16.15 12.06
N ARG A 52 -3.69 15.28 12.50
CA ARG A 52 -3.05 15.38 13.82
C ARG A 52 -1.73 16.14 13.78
N ARG A 53 -1.22 16.48 12.59
CA ARG A 53 0.10 17.09 12.35
C ARG A 53 1.22 16.33 13.07
N SER A 54 1.19 15.00 12.95
CA SER A 54 2.10 14.10 13.67
C SER A 54 2.67 13.02 12.76
N LEU A 55 3.85 12.52 13.12
CA LEU A 55 4.47 11.39 12.42
C LEU A 55 3.80 10.07 12.79
N VAL A 56 3.60 9.22 11.79
CA VAL A 56 2.99 7.90 11.92
C VAL A 56 3.95 6.84 11.41
N ALA A 57 4.01 5.69 12.07
CA ALA A 57 4.76 4.53 11.59
C ALA A 57 3.79 3.55 10.92
N HIS A 58 3.95 3.35 9.61
CA HIS A 58 3.16 2.42 8.83
C HIS A 58 3.81 1.05 8.78
N SER A 59 3.06 0.02 9.14
CA SER A 59 3.50 -1.36 8.92
C SER A 59 3.51 -1.67 7.41
N PRO A 60 4.58 -2.22 6.84
CA PRO A 60 4.60 -2.69 5.45
C PRO A 60 3.67 -3.89 5.24
N VAL A 61 3.12 -4.45 6.32
CA VAL A 61 2.01 -5.39 6.29
C VAL A 61 0.70 -4.62 6.05
N ALA A 62 0.64 -3.80 5.01
CA ALA A 62 -0.60 -3.29 4.48
C ALA A 62 -1.11 -4.32 3.46
N ASP A 63 -2.42 -4.60 3.53
CA ASP A 63 -3.24 -5.21 2.47
C ASP A 63 -2.46 -5.67 1.23
N SER A 64 -2.46 -6.98 0.99
CA SER A 64 -2.46 -7.41 -0.41
C SER A 64 -3.82 -6.99 -0.99
N PRO A 65 -3.96 -5.96 -1.85
CA PRO A 65 -4.81 -6.21 -2.99
C PRO A 65 -4.03 -7.28 -3.75
N THR A 66 -4.43 -8.54 -3.62
CA THR A 66 -4.18 -9.48 -4.72
C THR A 66 -4.90 -8.83 -5.90
N VAL A 67 -4.16 -8.00 -6.63
CA VAL A 67 -4.43 -7.65 -8.00
C VAL A 67 -4.42 -8.98 -8.75
N GLY A 68 -5.60 -9.62 -8.79
CA GLY A 68 -5.86 -10.70 -9.71
C GLY A 68 -5.50 -10.16 -11.08
N SER A 69 -4.43 -10.72 -11.64
CA SER A 69 -3.80 -10.33 -12.88
C SER A 69 -4.82 -9.93 -13.94
N ALA A 70 -4.53 -8.81 -14.59
CA ALA A 70 -5.06 -8.50 -15.89
C ALA A 70 -4.78 -9.66 -16.85
N ASP A 71 -5.80 -10.46 -17.16
CA ASP A 71 -5.86 -11.16 -18.43
C ASP A 71 -6.66 -10.28 -19.38
N SER A 72 -5.95 -9.36 -20.03
CA SER A 72 -6.43 -8.70 -21.25
C SER A 72 -5.99 -9.57 -22.43
N PRO A 73 -6.88 -10.28 -23.13
CA PRO A 73 -6.58 -10.70 -24.48
C PRO A 73 -6.67 -9.47 -25.39
N VAL A 74 -5.50 -9.03 -25.84
CA VAL A 74 -5.32 -8.06 -26.93
C VAL A 74 -6.24 -8.40 -28.11
N ALA A 75 -6.98 -7.39 -28.57
CA ALA A 75 -7.76 -7.42 -29.78
C ALA A 75 -6.88 -7.82 -30.97
N GLY A 76 -7.18 -8.96 -31.57
CA GLY A 76 -6.51 -9.47 -32.76
C GLY A 76 -7.52 -9.98 -33.77
N ARG A 77 -7.86 -9.11 -34.72
CA ARG A 77 -8.36 -9.42 -36.07
C ARG A 77 -9.88 -9.55 -36.25
N ALA A 78 -10.47 -8.44 -36.69
CA ALA A 78 -11.68 -8.44 -37.50
C ALA A 78 -11.45 -9.20 -38.83
N VAL A 79 -12.41 -10.03 -39.21
CA VAL A 79 -12.67 -10.42 -40.61
C VAL A 79 -14.20 -10.36 -40.81
N PRO A 80 -14.72 -9.63 -41.81
CA PRO A 80 -16.16 -9.40 -42.01
C PRO A 80 -16.82 -10.42 -42.97
N GLY A 81 -18.16 -10.49 -42.92
CA GLY A 81 -19.06 -11.11 -43.91
C GLY A 81 -19.55 -12.51 -43.51
N ASN A 82 -20.82 -12.90 -43.60
CA ASN A 82 -22.01 -12.32 -44.23
C ASN A 82 -23.25 -12.70 -43.40
N GLU A 83 -24.17 -11.74 -43.25
CA GLU A 83 -25.59 -12.04 -43.12
C GLU A 83 -26.06 -12.65 -44.45
N ASP A 84 -26.67 -13.82 -44.42
CA ASP A 84 -27.64 -14.21 -45.44
C ASP A 84 -28.70 -15.10 -44.79
N GLY A 85 -29.88 -14.50 -44.63
CA GLY A 85 -31.04 -15.12 -44.03
C GLY A 85 -31.54 -16.34 -44.81
N ARG A 86 -32.17 -17.25 -44.07
CA ARG A 86 -33.15 -18.19 -44.64
C ARG A 86 -34.41 -18.17 -43.80
N GLY A 87 -35.34 -17.32 -44.24
CA GLY A 87 -36.76 -17.58 -44.08
C GLY A 87 -37.25 -18.54 -45.16
N ALA A 88 -38.10 -19.48 -44.74
CA ALA A 88 -39.17 -20.23 -45.39
C ALA A 88 -39.29 -20.36 -46.93
N GLY A 89 -39.67 -21.56 -47.39
CA GLY A 89 -40.42 -21.77 -48.63
C GLY A 89 -40.26 -23.17 -49.25
N GLY A 90 -41.29 -24.02 -49.14
CA GLY A 90 -41.40 -25.34 -49.78
C GLY A 90 -42.44 -26.21 -49.12
#